data_AF-A0A967N3X2-F1
#
_entry.id   AF-A0A967N3X2-F1
#
_cell.length_a   1.000
_cell.length_b   1.000
_cell.length_c   1.000
_cell.angle_alpha   90.00
_cell.angle_beta   90.00
_cell.angle_gamma   90.00
#
_symmetry.space_group_name_H-M   'P 1'
#
loop_
_entity.id
_entity.type
_entity.pdbx_description
1 polymer ?
#
loop_
_entity_poly.entity_id
_entity_poly.type
_entity_poly.pdbx_seq_one_letter_code
_entity_poly.pdbx_strand_id
1 'polypeptide(L)'
;MILILAIVVGAPLVIVSPELAEHLLFLPDRRDPGGPPALASVAGARVEIEAEDGVATYGWWYEVGRGRPAVLVLHGNAGHVGDRTPLARGLVVRGLSV
;
A
#
# COMPACT_ATOMS: atom_id res chain seq x y z
N MET A 1 34.30 -34.82 -10.68
CA MET A 1 34.03 -34.33 -9.30
C MET A 1 33.50 -32.90 -9.30
N ILE A 2 34.22 -31.92 -9.87
CA ILE A 2 33.77 -30.51 -9.92
C ILE A 2 32.44 -30.34 -10.68
N LEU A 3 32.27 -30.98 -11.83
CA LEU A 3 31.02 -30.90 -12.61
C LEU A 3 29.82 -31.49 -11.86
N ILE A 4 30.02 -32.63 -11.19
CA ILE A 4 28.96 -33.28 -10.40
C ILE A 4 28.58 -32.40 -9.21
N LEU A 5 29.57 -31.81 -8.53
CA LEU A 5 29.34 -30.86 -7.45
C LEU A 5 28.58 -29.61 -7.94
N ALA A 6 28.94 -29.07 -9.10
CA ALA A 6 28.27 -27.93 -9.70
C ALA A 6 26.80 -28.24 -10.05
N ILE A 7 26.50 -29.45 -10.53
CA ILE A 7 25.13 -29.88 -10.82
C ILE A 7 24.33 -30.08 -9.52
N VAL A 8 24.91 -30.79 -8.55
CA VAL A 8 24.25 -31.12 -7.28
C VAL A 8 23.95 -29.87 -6.45
N VAL A 9 24.79 -28.83 -6.53
CA VAL A 9 24.56 -27.57 -5.80
C VAL A 9 23.79 -26.56 -6.66
N GLY A 10 24.13 -26.44 -7.94
CA GLY A 10 23.57 -25.44 -8.83
C GLY A 10 22.13 -25.73 -9.25
N ALA A 11 21.78 -27.00 -9.52
CA ALA A 11 20.42 -27.34 -9.94
C ALA A 11 19.37 -27.06 -8.85
N PRO A 12 19.57 -27.44 -7.57
CA PRO A 12 18.65 -27.04 -6.50
C PRO A 12 18.59 -25.53 -6.33
N LEU A 13 19.71 -24.81 -6.48
CA LEU A 13 19.71 -23.35 -6.37
C LEU A 13 18.83 -22.71 -7.45
N VAL A 14 18.94 -23.17 -8.71
CA VAL A 14 18.12 -22.66 -9.83
C VAL A 14 16.65 -23.06 -9.67
N ILE A 15 16.35 -24.23 -9.12
CA ILE A 15 14.98 -24.71 -8.92
C ILE A 15 14.29 -24.01 -7.75
N VAL A 16 14.99 -23.83 -6.62
CA VAL A 16 14.41 -23.30 -5.37
C VAL A 16 14.47 -21.76 -5.32
N SER A 17 15.45 -21.13 -5.99
CA SER A 17 15.62 -19.67 -5.91
C SER A 17 14.44 -18.83 -6.40
N PRO A 18 13.66 -19.20 -7.44
CA PRO A 18 12.54 -18.38 -7.89
C PRO A 18 11.42 -18.37 -6.85
N GLU A 19 11.05 -19.54 -6.33
CA GLU A 19 10.04 -19.65 -5.27
C GLU A 19 10.50 -18.92 -4.01
N LEU A 20 11.75 -19.12 -3.60
CA LEU A 20 12.30 -18.41 -2.45
C LEU A 20 12.32 -16.89 -2.69
N ALA A 21 12.68 -16.44 -3.89
CA ALA A 21 12.67 -15.03 -4.24
C ALA A 21 11.24 -14.45 -4.14
N GLU A 22 10.22 -15.14 -4.65
CA GLU A 22 8.82 -14.73 -4.52
C GLU A 22 8.36 -14.60 -3.06
N HIS A 23 8.81 -15.51 -2.18
CA HIS A 23 8.51 -15.44 -0.74
C HIS A 23 9.32 -14.35 0.00
N LEU A 24 10.40 -13.87 -0.61
CA LEU A 24 11.21 -12.76 -0.10
C LEU A 24 10.79 -11.40 -0.69
N LEU A 25 9.91 -11.38 -1.69
CA LEU A 25 9.32 -10.16 -2.21
C LEU A 25 8.23 -9.66 -1.26
N PHE A 26 8.23 -8.36 -0.98
CA PHE A 26 7.10 -7.70 -0.34
C PHE A 26 5.91 -7.70 -1.31
N LEU A 27 5.02 -8.66 -1.11
CA LEU A 27 3.79 -8.79 -1.89
C LEU A 27 2.69 -7.88 -1.33
N PRO A 28 1.79 -7.36 -2.18
CA PRO A 28 0.65 -6.58 -1.73
C PRO A 28 -0.18 -7.32 -0.70
N ASP A 29 -0.49 -6.65 0.40
CA ASP A 29 -1.51 -7.15 1.31
C ASP A 29 -2.87 -7.18 0.58
N ARG A 30 -3.48 -8.36 0.53
CA ARG A 30 -4.77 -8.58 -0.14
C ARG A 30 -5.96 -8.35 0.78
N ARG A 31 -5.72 -8.05 2.06
CA ARG A 31 -6.80 -7.74 3.00
C ARG A 31 -7.41 -6.40 2.66
N ASP A 32 -8.74 -6.35 2.65
CA ASP A 32 -9.47 -5.09 2.50
C ASP A 32 -9.27 -4.26 3.78
N PRO A 33 -8.73 -3.03 3.69
CA PRO A 33 -8.62 -2.14 4.86
C PRO A 33 -10.00 -1.67 5.37
N GLY A 34 -11.08 -1.97 4.65
CA GLY A 34 -12.44 -1.62 5.01
C GLY A 34 -12.78 -0.17 4.67
N GLY A 35 -13.76 0.38 5.40
CA GLY A 35 -14.14 1.77 5.27
C GLY A 35 -13.18 2.73 5.99
N PRO A 36 -13.17 4.02 5.61
CA PRO A 36 -12.37 5.03 6.29
C PRO A 36 -12.76 5.15 7.77
N PRO A 37 -11.84 4.95 8.72
CA PRO A 37 -12.11 5.15 10.15
C PRO A 37 -12.18 6.64 10.49
N ALA A 38 -12.84 7.01 11.59
CA ALA A 38 -12.77 8.39 12.07
C ALA A 38 -11.36 8.77 12.57
N LEU A 39 -10.84 9.91 12.13
CA LEU A 39 -9.52 10.43 12.51
C LEU A 39 -9.67 11.72 13.30
N ALA A 40 -9.25 11.73 14.56
CA ALA A 40 -9.38 12.90 15.44
C ALA A 40 -10.79 13.56 15.38
N SER A 41 -11.83 12.71 15.46
CA SER A 41 -13.25 13.10 15.37
C SER A 41 -13.73 13.59 14.00
N VAL A 42 -12.90 13.55 12.97
CA VAL A 42 -13.28 13.80 11.57
C VAL A 42 -13.67 12.49 10.91
N ALA A 43 -14.89 12.44 10.37
CA ALA A 43 -15.36 11.30 9.58
C ALA A 43 -14.67 11.29 8.21
N GLY A 44 -14.19 10.13 7.78
CA GLY A 44 -13.66 9.96 6.44
C GLY A 44 -14.75 9.56 5.45
N ALA A 45 -14.57 9.93 4.19
CA ALA A 45 -15.37 9.49 3.07
C ALA A 45 -14.53 8.63 2.12
N ARG A 46 -15.12 7.58 1.56
CA ARG A 46 -14.49 6.85 0.46
C ARG A 46 -14.75 7.62 -0.84
N VAL A 47 -13.69 7.80 -1.63
CA VAL A 47 -13.75 8.50 -2.91
C VAL A 47 -13.25 7.55 -3.99
N GLU A 48 -14.09 7.29 -4.99
CA GLU A 48 -13.72 6.50 -6.17
C GLU A 48 -12.96 7.37 -7.16
N ILE A 49 -11.94 6.80 -7.79
CA ILE A 49 -11.01 7.47 -8.70
C ILE A 49 -10.87 6.57 -9.93
N GLU A 50 -11.12 7.13 -11.11
CA GLU A 50 -10.88 6.46 -12.37
C GLU A 50 -9.56 6.95 -12.97
N ALA A 51 -8.63 6.04 -13.19
CA ALA A 51 -7.38 6.33 -13.86
C ALA A 51 -7.58 6.47 -15.38
N GLU A 52 -6.65 7.15 -16.05
CA GLU A 52 -6.72 7.40 -17.50
C GLU A 52 -6.73 6.09 -18.33
N ASP A 53 -6.15 5.02 -17.82
CA ASP A 53 -6.14 3.69 -18.43
C ASP A 53 -7.44 2.89 -18.18
N GLY A 54 -8.45 3.52 -17.55
CA GLY A 54 -9.74 2.91 -17.22
C GLY A 54 -9.72 2.04 -15.97
N VAL A 55 -8.60 1.99 -15.23
CA VAL A 55 -8.54 1.27 -13.95
C VAL A 55 -9.26 2.09 -12.87
N ALA A 56 -10.26 1.48 -12.25
CA ALA A 56 -10.93 2.05 -11.07
C ALA A 56 -10.14 1.74 -9.80
N THR A 57 -9.96 2.76 -8.96
CA THR A 57 -9.37 2.67 -7.62
C THR A 57 -10.13 3.58 -6.66
N TYR A 58 -9.74 3.60 -5.39
CA TYR A 58 -10.35 4.46 -4.39
C TYR A 58 -9.34 5.01 -3.40
N GLY A 59 -9.72 6.11 -2.77
CA GLY A 59 -9.02 6.74 -1.65
C GLY A 59 -9.96 7.02 -0.49
N TRP A 60 -9.37 7.54 0.59
CA TRP A 60 -10.11 8.05 1.74
C TRP A 60 -9.87 9.55 1.84
N TRP A 61 -10.94 10.31 2.07
CA TRP A 61 -10.93 11.76 2.16
C TRP A 61 -11.40 12.22 3.55
N TYR A 62 -10.61 13.07 4.18
CA TYR A 62 -10.88 13.66 5.47
C TYR A 62 -10.92 15.19 5.35
N GLU A 63 -12.13 15.75 5.32
CA GLU A 63 -12.31 17.19 5.25
C GLU A 63 -12.27 17.82 6.64
N VAL A 64 -11.23 18.64 6.92
CA VAL A 64 -11.08 19.32 8.23
C VAL A 64 -11.74 20.70 8.24
N GLY A 65 -12.14 21.20 7.07
CA GLY A 65 -12.92 22.42 6.93
C GLY A 65 -12.81 23.03 5.54
N ARG A 66 -13.82 23.83 5.17
CA ARG A 66 -13.91 24.47 3.86
C ARG A 66 -12.74 25.42 3.62
N GLY A 67 -12.06 25.28 2.49
CA GLY A 67 -10.94 26.14 2.08
C GLY A 67 -9.61 25.88 2.79
N ARG A 68 -9.50 24.79 3.57
CA ARG A 68 -8.22 24.34 4.12
C ARG A 68 -7.38 23.66 3.02
N PRO A 69 -6.05 23.79 3.07
CA PRO A 69 -5.17 23.06 2.16
C PRO A 69 -5.34 21.55 2.34
N ALA A 70 -5.18 20.83 1.25
CA ALA A 70 -5.28 19.37 1.19
C ALA A 70 -3.92 18.74 0.88
N VAL A 71 -3.67 17.56 1.41
CA VAL A 71 -2.45 16.77 1.15
C VAL A 71 -2.86 15.43 0.55
N LEU A 72 -2.44 15.15 -0.69
CA LEU A 72 -2.60 13.83 -1.29
C LEU A 72 -1.52 12.89 -0.74
N VAL A 73 -1.93 11.80 -0.09
CA VAL A 73 -1.02 10.78 0.42
C VAL A 73 -1.15 9.51 -0.41
N LEU A 74 -0.05 9.12 -1.03
CA LEU A 74 0.07 7.88 -1.79
C LEU A 74 0.78 6.83 -0.95
N HIS A 75 0.28 5.59 -0.95
CA HIS A 75 0.97 4.48 -0.29
C HIS A 75 2.17 4.01 -1.13
N GLY A 76 3.08 3.28 -0.49
CA GLY A 76 4.20 2.64 -1.19
C GLY A 76 3.79 1.34 -1.86
N ASN A 77 4.74 0.71 -2.57
CA ASN A 77 4.56 -0.64 -3.11
C ASN A 77 4.07 -1.61 -2.03
N ALA A 78 3.19 -2.53 -2.43
CA ALA A 78 2.59 -3.56 -1.57
C ALA A 78 1.74 -3.07 -0.38
N GLY A 79 1.58 -1.76 -0.18
CA GLY A 79 0.68 -1.19 0.81
C GLY A 79 -0.71 -0.92 0.26
N HIS A 80 -1.58 -0.43 1.13
CA HIS A 80 -2.92 0.07 0.82
C HIS A 80 -3.22 1.36 1.60
N VAL A 81 -4.34 2.03 1.29
CA VAL A 81 -4.75 3.30 1.94
C VAL A 81 -4.75 3.25 3.47
N GLY A 82 -5.14 2.11 4.06
CA GLY A 82 -5.18 1.90 5.51
C GLY A 82 -3.82 2.06 6.22
N ASP A 83 -2.70 1.78 5.54
CA ASP A 83 -1.35 1.88 6.12
C ASP A 83 -0.96 3.32 6.42
N ARG A 84 -1.65 4.27 5.77
CA ARG A 84 -1.39 5.70 5.88
C ARG A 84 -2.24 6.36 6.96
N THR A 85 -3.12 5.61 7.63
CA THR A 85 -3.99 6.12 8.70
C THR A 85 -3.24 6.91 9.80
N PRO A 86 -2.06 6.47 10.29
CA PRO A 86 -1.31 7.26 11.28
C PRO A 86 -0.82 8.61 10.75
N LEU A 87 -0.36 8.65 9.49
CA LEU A 87 0.07 9.88 8.82
C LEU A 87 -1.13 10.82 8.58
N ALA A 88 -2.23 10.27 8.03
CA ALA A 88 -3.46 11.01 7.79
C ALA A 88 -4.02 11.62 9.09
N ARG A 89 -4.02 10.87 10.20
CA ARG A 89 -4.40 11.40 11.52
C ARG A 89 -3.52 12.58 11.93
N GLY A 90 -2.20 12.49 11.69
CA GLY A 90 -1.27 13.58 11.97
C GLY A 90 -1.55 14.85 11.16
N LEU A 91 -1.98 14.70 9.90
CA LEU A 91 -2.38 15.82 9.03
C LEU A 91 -3.70 16.44 9.49
N VAL A 92 -4.69 15.61 9.81
CA VAL A 92 -5.99 16.06 10.32
C VAL A 92 -5.83 16.86 11.62
N VAL A 93 -5.03 16.36 12.56
CA VAL A 93 -4.74 17.07 13.84
C VAL A 93 -4.08 18.44 13.60
N ARG A 94 -3.37 18.62 12.49
CA ARG A 94 -2.73 19.89 12.10
C ARG A 94 -3.64 20.81 11.29
N GLY A 95 -4.90 20.44 11.08
CA GLY A 95 -5.86 21.25 10.34
C GLY A 95 -5.73 21.13 8.82
N LEU A 96 -5.10 20.07 8.32
CA LEU A 96 -4.93 19.78 6.90
C LEU A 96 -5.94 18.71 6.50
N SER A 97 -6.69 18.96 5.42
CA SER A 97 -7.47 17.90 4.78
C SER A 97 -6.51 16.92 4.10
N VAL A 98 -6.89 15.65 4.01
CA VAL A 98 -6.04 14.57 3.48
C VAL A 98 -6.90 13.49 2.85
#